data_AF-A0A7I8CCG6-F1
#
_entry.id   AF-A0A7I8CCG6-F1
#
_cell.length_a   1.000
_cell.length_b   1.000
_cell.length_c   1.000
_cell.angle_alpha   90.00
_cell.angle_beta   90.00
_cell.angle_gamma   90.00
#
_symmetry.space_group_name_H-M   'P 1'
#
loop_
_entity.id
_entity.type
_entity.pdbx_description
1 polymer ?
#
loop_
_entity_poly.entity_id
_entity_poly.type
_entity_poly.pdbx_seq_one_letter_code
_entity_poly.pdbx_strand_id
1 'polypeptide(L)'
;MRELNQIKKQLVKQPDRQLSLTDPDSRSMTSGGKRTGTVGYNVQAAVDTKHHLIVEHEVTNVGGDHGQLSKMAVAAKEAMGKPGLKVLADRGYFSGPDIRKCDLAGITAYVPKPLTSASRKKGLFTKRDFIYLARTDEYRCPAGEHAIHRFTTVENDMTLRVYWTSACPRCPLKERCSPSDYRRIRRWEHEHILEAMQRRLDRKPEAMTIRRSTVEHVFGTLKHWMGATHFLTRTLGRVNTEMSLQVLAYNIKRVVNILGVARTIKAMRMVGNRGPEGHVTLKTVH
;
A
#
# COMPACT_ATOMS: atom_id res chain seq x y z
N MET A 1 -39.40 -0.94 16.79
CA MET A 1 -38.47 -1.64 17.72
C MET A 1 -38.07 -3.06 17.28
N ARG A 2 -38.96 -3.87 16.66
CA ARG A 2 -38.60 -5.24 16.19
C ARG A 2 -37.51 -5.26 15.11
N GLU A 3 -37.57 -4.37 14.13
CA GLU A 3 -36.56 -4.26 13.05
C GLU A 3 -35.17 -3.87 13.56
N LEU A 4 -35.08 -2.86 14.44
CA LEU A 4 -33.82 -2.45 15.09
C LEU A 4 -33.18 -3.61 15.89
N ASN A 5 -33.99 -4.44 16.54
CA ASN A 5 -33.49 -5.61 17.25
C ASN A 5 -33.00 -6.73 16.30
N GLN A 6 -33.60 -6.88 15.11
CA GLN A 6 -33.10 -7.79 14.07
C GLN A 6 -31.80 -7.26 13.45
N ILE A 7 -31.73 -5.97 13.12
CA ILE A 7 -30.52 -5.32 12.61
C ILE A 7 -29.37 -5.45 13.62
N LYS A 8 -29.64 -5.26 14.91
CA LYS A 8 -28.65 -5.45 15.98
C LYS A 8 -28.12 -6.90 16.03
N LYS A 9 -28.98 -7.90 15.84
CA LYS A 9 -28.57 -9.32 15.77
C LYS A 9 -27.72 -9.61 14.53
N GLN A 10 -28.04 -9.01 13.39
CA GLN A 10 -27.25 -9.16 12.16
C GLN A 10 -25.90 -8.46 12.25
N LEU A 11 -25.84 -7.28 12.87
CA LEU A 11 -24.61 -6.51 13.08
C LEU A 11 -23.57 -7.28 13.90
N VAL A 12 -24.02 -8.02 14.92
CA VAL A 12 -23.14 -8.84 15.78
C VAL A 12 -22.56 -10.04 15.01
N LYS A 13 -23.23 -10.52 13.95
CA LYS A 13 -22.75 -11.62 13.11
C LYS A 13 -21.71 -11.16 12.07
N GLN A 14 -21.60 -9.86 11.81
CA GLN A 14 -20.62 -9.32 10.86
C GLN A 14 -19.27 -9.12 11.56
N PRO A 15 -18.16 -9.60 10.99
CA PRO A 15 -16.83 -9.54 11.62
C PRO A 15 -16.33 -8.10 11.85
N ASP A 16 -16.78 -7.15 11.03
CA ASP A 16 -16.44 -5.73 11.10
C ASP A 16 -17.51 -4.87 11.79
N ARG A 17 -18.60 -5.50 12.26
CA ARG A 17 -19.78 -4.84 12.85
C ARG A 17 -20.32 -3.70 12.00
N GLN A 18 -20.23 -3.81 10.67
CA GLN A 18 -20.85 -2.91 9.73
C GLN A 18 -21.95 -3.63 8.98
N LEU A 19 -23.05 -2.92 8.74
CA LEU A 19 -24.16 -3.44 7.97
C LEU A 19 -24.68 -2.34 7.06
N SER A 20 -24.64 -2.60 5.75
CA SER A 20 -25.24 -1.75 4.74
C SER A 20 -26.60 -2.32 4.36
N LEU A 21 -27.61 -1.44 4.31
CA LEU A 21 -29.00 -1.82 4.03
C LEU A 21 -29.25 -2.01 2.52
N THR A 22 -28.37 -1.51 1.65
CA THR A 22 -28.54 -1.52 0.20
C THR A 22 -27.64 -2.54 -0.50
N ASP A 23 -26.40 -2.70 -0.03
CA ASP A 23 -25.43 -3.68 -0.55
C ASP A 23 -24.64 -4.32 0.61
N PRO A 24 -24.86 -5.62 0.91
CA PRO A 24 -24.32 -6.27 2.10
C PRO A 24 -22.79 -6.30 2.17
N ASP A 25 -22.07 -6.17 1.05
CA ASP A 25 -20.60 -6.21 1.01
C ASP A 25 -19.96 -4.82 1.03
N SER A 26 -20.74 -3.76 0.84
CA SER A 26 -20.24 -2.38 0.90
C SER A 26 -19.81 -1.99 2.33
N ARG A 27 -18.76 -1.17 2.44
CA ARG A 27 -18.20 -0.74 3.73
C ARG A 27 -17.99 0.76 3.79
N SER A 28 -17.99 1.31 5.00
CA SER A 28 -17.62 2.71 5.24
C SER A 28 -16.15 2.92 4.94
N MET A 29 -15.85 3.80 3.99
CA MET A 29 -14.51 4.09 3.51
C MET A 29 -13.93 5.34 4.18
N THR A 30 -12.62 5.29 4.43
CA THR A 30 -11.89 6.41 5.03
C THR A 30 -11.56 7.45 3.97
N SER A 31 -12.52 8.30 3.62
CA SER A 31 -12.32 9.39 2.66
C SER A 31 -11.53 10.53 3.31
N GLY A 32 -10.42 10.96 2.68
CA GLY A 32 -9.46 11.95 3.20
C GLY A 32 -9.98 13.39 3.39
N GLY A 33 -11.29 13.63 3.28
CA GLY A 33 -11.89 14.95 3.45
C GLY A 33 -13.36 14.85 3.87
N LYS A 34 -13.68 15.50 5.00
CA LYS A 34 -14.98 15.58 5.70
C LYS A 34 -15.43 14.26 6.37
N ARG A 35 -15.97 14.41 7.59
CA ARG A 35 -16.37 13.37 8.56
C ARG A 35 -17.51 12.44 8.11
N THR A 36 -17.76 12.32 6.80
CA THR A 36 -18.78 11.45 6.22
C THR A 36 -18.06 10.32 5.50
N GLY A 37 -18.00 9.14 6.13
CA GLY A 37 -17.50 7.94 5.46
C GLY A 37 -18.35 7.65 4.23
N THR A 38 -17.72 7.44 3.08
CA THR A 38 -18.43 7.02 1.87
C THR A 38 -18.67 5.52 1.96
N VAL A 39 -19.90 5.06 1.83
CA VAL A 39 -20.19 3.62 1.80
C VAL A 39 -19.94 3.13 0.37
N GLY A 40 -19.03 2.18 0.20
CA GLY A 40 -18.68 1.67 -1.13
C GLY A 40 -17.60 0.58 -1.08
N TYR A 41 -16.84 0.50 -2.17
CA TYR A 41 -15.71 -0.41 -2.34
C TYR A 41 -14.42 0.37 -2.54
N ASN A 42 -13.31 -0.18 -2.07
CA ASN A 42 -11.99 0.38 -2.30
C ASN A 42 -11.38 -0.31 -3.52
N VAL A 43 -10.97 0.46 -4.52
CA VAL A 43 -10.35 -0.05 -5.74
C VAL A 43 -8.86 0.22 -5.68
N GLN A 44 -8.09 -0.86 -5.64
CA GLN A 44 -6.64 -0.86 -5.70
C GLN A 44 -6.22 -1.06 -7.16
N ALA A 45 -5.22 -0.32 -7.64
CA ALA A 45 -4.74 -0.46 -9.01
C ALA A 45 -3.23 -0.22 -9.10
N ALA A 46 -2.54 -1.07 -9.86
CA ALA A 46 -1.15 -0.89 -10.26
C ALA A 46 -1.10 -0.40 -11.71
N VAL A 47 -0.46 0.74 -11.95
CA VAL A 47 -0.42 1.39 -13.27
C VAL A 47 1.03 1.53 -13.74
N ASP A 48 1.29 1.14 -14.99
CA ASP A 48 2.57 1.38 -15.65
C ASP A 48 2.80 2.87 -15.89
N THR A 49 3.93 3.37 -15.40
CA THR A 49 4.32 4.79 -15.51
C THR A 49 4.66 5.25 -16.94
N LYS A 50 4.94 4.34 -17.88
CA LYS A 50 5.35 4.71 -19.25
C LYS A 50 4.15 4.92 -20.18
N HIS A 51 3.22 3.98 -20.17
CA HIS A 51 2.09 3.96 -21.11
C HIS A 51 0.75 4.22 -20.42
N HIS A 52 0.72 4.31 -19.09
CA HIS A 52 -0.48 4.42 -18.28
C HIS A 52 -1.42 3.23 -18.51
N LEU A 53 -0.88 2.02 -18.62
CA LEU A 53 -1.66 0.80 -18.67
C LEU A 53 -1.89 0.29 -17.25
N ILE A 54 -3.11 -0.13 -16.95
CA ILE A 54 -3.42 -0.80 -15.69
C ILE A 54 -2.90 -2.23 -15.80
N VAL A 55 -1.94 -2.57 -14.96
CA VAL A 55 -1.29 -3.89 -14.95
C VAL A 55 -2.08 -4.86 -14.09
N GLU A 56 -2.59 -4.37 -12.95
CA GLU A 56 -3.32 -5.18 -11.98
C GLU A 56 -4.34 -4.30 -11.26
N HIS A 57 -5.48 -4.87 -10.86
CA HIS A 57 -6.50 -4.19 -10.06
C HIS A 57 -7.19 -5.15 -9.09
N GLU A 58 -7.65 -4.61 -7.97
CA GLU A 58 -8.46 -5.37 -7.02
C GLU A 58 -9.55 -4.49 -6.41
N VAL A 59 -10.77 -5.03 -6.33
CA VAL A 59 -11.84 -4.46 -5.53
C VAL A 59 -11.81 -5.11 -4.14
N THR A 60 -11.72 -4.30 -3.09
CA THR A 60 -11.70 -4.75 -1.70
C THR A 60 -12.70 -4.00 -0.83
N ASN A 61 -13.14 -4.66 0.24
CA ASN A 61 -13.98 -4.08 1.29
C ASN A 61 -13.14 -3.49 2.45
N VAL A 62 -11.81 -3.56 2.36
CA VAL A 62 -10.91 -2.97 3.36
C VAL A 62 -10.91 -1.44 3.21
N GLY A 63 -11.31 -0.76 4.29
CA GLY A 63 -11.57 0.69 4.31
C GLY A 63 -10.37 1.62 4.12
N GLY A 64 -9.16 1.08 4.00
CA GLY A 64 -7.93 1.84 3.79
C GLY A 64 -6.85 1.02 3.08
N ASP A 65 -5.80 1.71 2.66
CA ASP A 65 -4.75 1.13 1.81
C ASP A 65 -3.63 0.42 2.60
N HIS A 66 -3.67 0.51 3.92
CA HIS A 66 -2.69 -0.10 4.79
C HIS A 66 -2.78 -1.64 4.69
N GLY A 67 -1.67 -2.29 4.38
CA GLY A 67 -1.61 -3.75 4.20
C GLY A 67 -1.88 -4.24 2.77
N GLN A 68 -2.13 -3.33 1.81
CA GLN A 68 -2.42 -3.68 0.42
C GLN A 68 -1.19 -3.61 -0.51
N LEU A 69 -0.07 -3.05 -0.03
CA LEU A 69 1.09 -2.74 -0.88
C LEU A 69 1.72 -4.01 -1.45
N SER A 70 2.07 -4.98 -0.58
CA SER A 70 2.80 -6.16 -1.03
C SER A 70 1.95 -7.03 -1.95
N LYS A 71 0.64 -7.12 -1.69
CA LYS A 71 -0.29 -7.90 -2.50
C LYS A 71 -0.34 -7.37 -3.93
N MET A 72 -0.63 -6.08 -4.09
CA MET A 72 -0.71 -5.44 -5.40
C MET A 72 0.63 -5.43 -6.13
N ALA A 73 1.73 -5.20 -5.41
CA ALA A 73 3.05 -5.13 -6.01
C ALA A 73 3.52 -6.50 -6.55
N VAL A 74 3.27 -7.58 -5.81
CA VAL A 74 3.63 -8.94 -6.22
C VAL A 74 2.78 -9.36 -7.42
N ALA A 75 1.45 -9.18 -7.36
CA ALA A 75 0.57 -9.49 -8.48
C ALA A 75 0.95 -8.70 -9.75
N ALA A 76 1.24 -7.40 -9.62
CA ALA A 76 1.73 -6.60 -10.75
C ALA A 76 3.08 -7.10 -11.29
N LYS A 77 3.99 -7.56 -10.43
CA LYS A 77 5.28 -8.13 -10.87
C LYS A 77 5.07 -9.41 -11.68
N GLU A 78 4.19 -10.28 -11.20
CA GLU A 78 3.82 -11.54 -11.86
C GLU A 78 3.16 -11.27 -13.22
N ALA A 79 2.16 -10.39 -13.27
CA ALA A 79 1.49 -9.98 -14.51
C ALA A 79 2.45 -9.38 -15.55
N MET A 80 3.49 -8.65 -15.11
CA MET A 80 4.51 -8.09 -16.02
C MET A 80 5.59 -9.10 -16.44
N GLY A 81 5.71 -10.25 -15.77
CA GLY A 81 6.76 -11.23 -16.03
C GLY A 81 8.19 -10.69 -15.85
N LYS A 82 8.40 -9.69 -14.99
CA LYS A 82 9.71 -9.05 -14.80
C LYS A 82 10.42 -9.53 -13.52
N PRO A 83 11.74 -9.74 -13.55
CA PRO A 83 12.49 -10.22 -12.38
C PRO A 83 12.56 -9.17 -11.25
N GLY A 84 12.46 -7.89 -11.59
CA GLY A 84 12.44 -6.78 -10.63
C GLY A 84 11.43 -5.71 -11.02
N LEU A 85 10.83 -5.08 -10.01
CA LEU A 85 9.83 -4.03 -10.17
C LEU A 85 10.13 -2.85 -9.24
N LYS A 86 9.96 -1.62 -9.73
CA LYS A 86 9.98 -0.41 -8.91
C LYS A 86 8.55 0.06 -8.70
N VAL A 87 8.11 0.18 -7.45
CA VAL A 87 6.73 0.53 -7.10
C VAL A 87 6.71 1.87 -6.40
N LEU A 88 5.90 2.80 -6.92
CA LEU A 88 5.63 4.09 -6.31
C LEU A 88 4.24 4.03 -5.67
N ALA A 89 4.13 4.22 -4.36
CA ALA A 89 2.84 4.15 -3.66
C ALA A 89 2.60 5.35 -2.76
N ASP A 90 1.33 5.58 -2.46
CA ASP A 90 0.91 6.65 -1.56
C ASP A 90 1.29 6.37 -0.10
N ARG A 91 1.31 7.43 0.71
CA ARG A 91 1.58 7.32 2.15
C ARG A 91 0.64 6.33 2.86
N GLY A 92 -0.59 6.16 2.39
CA GLY A 92 -1.57 5.21 2.94
C GLY A 92 -1.11 3.75 2.89
N TYR A 93 -0.23 3.41 1.94
CA TYR A 93 0.35 2.07 1.77
C TYR A 93 1.55 1.80 2.68
N PHE A 94 1.97 2.76 3.52
CA PHE A 94 3.15 2.57 4.35
C PHE A 94 2.88 1.53 5.44
N SER A 95 3.49 0.34 5.28
CA SER A 95 3.48 -0.75 6.25
C SER A 95 4.87 -1.39 6.28
N GLY A 96 5.46 -1.50 7.48
CA GLY A 96 6.78 -2.13 7.65
C GLY A 96 6.84 -3.55 7.08
N PRO A 97 5.92 -4.44 7.52
CA PRO A 97 5.81 -5.81 7.00
C PRO A 97 5.63 -5.88 5.48
N ASP A 98 4.80 -5.02 4.87
CA ASP A 98 4.57 -5.06 3.43
C ASP A 98 5.81 -4.62 2.64
N ILE A 99 6.49 -3.58 3.11
CA ILE A 99 7.73 -3.10 2.47
C ILE A 99 8.80 -4.19 2.53
N ARG A 100 8.90 -4.94 3.64
CA ARG A 100 9.79 -6.11 3.74
C ARG A 100 9.37 -7.22 2.78
N LYS A 101 8.08 -7.55 2.69
CA LYS A 101 7.59 -8.55 1.72
C LYS A 101 7.93 -8.14 0.27
N CYS A 102 7.81 -6.85 -0.06
CA CYS A 102 8.23 -6.33 -1.36
C CYS A 102 9.73 -6.51 -1.57
N ASP A 103 10.56 -6.14 -0.59
CA ASP A 103 12.02 -6.26 -0.66
C ASP A 103 12.47 -7.72 -0.88
N LEU A 104 11.89 -8.66 -0.12
CA LEU A 104 12.10 -10.10 -0.29
C LEU A 104 11.63 -10.62 -1.66
N ALA A 105 10.57 -10.04 -2.23
CA ALA A 105 10.10 -10.35 -3.57
C ALA A 105 10.92 -9.64 -4.68
N GLY A 106 12.03 -8.97 -4.37
CA GLY A 106 12.85 -8.24 -5.35
C GLY A 106 12.16 -6.98 -5.90
N ILE A 107 11.22 -6.41 -5.14
CA ILE A 107 10.47 -5.21 -5.49
C ILE A 107 11.02 -4.03 -4.71
N THR A 108 11.48 -3.01 -5.44
CA THR A 108 11.93 -1.75 -4.83
C THR A 108 10.75 -0.80 -4.64
N ALA A 109 10.20 -0.76 -3.42
CA ALA A 109 9.14 0.16 -3.06
C ALA A 109 9.66 1.59 -2.77
N TYR A 110 8.85 2.60 -3.09
CA TYR A 110 9.05 4.02 -2.78
C TYR A 110 7.75 4.54 -2.15
N VAL A 111 7.69 4.54 -0.82
CA VAL A 111 6.49 4.89 -0.05
C VAL A 111 6.82 5.95 1.00
N PRO A 112 6.20 7.14 0.97
CA PRO A 112 6.46 8.17 1.97
C PRO A 112 6.06 7.72 3.38
N LYS A 113 6.97 7.84 4.35
CA LYS A 113 6.65 7.58 5.76
C LYS A 113 5.66 8.62 6.31
N PRO A 114 4.59 8.21 7.03
CA PRO A 114 3.71 9.14 7.72
C PRO A 114 4.47 9.98 8.76
N LEU A 115 4.26 11.30 8.75
CA LEU A 115 4.85 12.23 9.72
C LEU A 115 3.90 12.47 10.91
N THR A 116 3.31 11.41 11.45
CA THR A 116 2.30 11.49 12.52
C THR A 116 2.88 11.11 13.86
N SER A 117 3.92 11.82 14.33
CA SER A 117 4.35 11.66 15.72
C SER A 117 3.63 12.69 16.60
N ALA A 118 2.83 12.21 17.55
CA ALA A 118 2.21 13.04 18.58
C ALA A 118 3.27 13.90 19.33
N SER A 119 4.48 13.36 19.51
CA SER A 119 5.63 14.06 20.08
C SER A 119 6.00 15.34 19.33
N ARG A 120 5.99 15.32 17.99
CA ARG A 120 6.30 16.52 17.18
C ARG A 120 5.29 17.63 17.39
N LYS A 121 4.00 17.30 17.50
CA LYS A 121 2.95 18.29 17.80
C LYS A 121 3.13 18.92 19.18
N LYS A 122 3.76 18.21 20.11
CA LYS A 122 4.09 18.66 21.46
C LYS A 122 5.49 19.30 21.55
N GLY A 123 6.20 19.50 20.43
CA GLY A 123 7.56 20.05 20.42
C GLY A 123 8.64 19.13 21.02
N LEU A 124 8.31 17.87 21.30
CA LEU A 124 9.22 16.89 21.88
C LEU A 124 10.09 16.24 20.79
N PHE A 125 11.30 15.79 21.18
CA PHE A 125 12.14 14.97 20.32
C PHE A 125 11.39 13.73 19.82
N THR A 126 11.60 13.40 18.55
CA THR A 126 11.05 12.26 17.84
C THR A 126 12.13 11.19 17.66
N LYS A 127 11.79 10.00 17.14
CA LYS A 127 12.77 8.95 16.84
C LYS A 127 13.87 9.43 15.86
N ARG A 128 13.59 10.44 15.03
CA ARG A 128 14.54 10.98 14.04
C ARG A 128 15.70 11.75 14.67
N ASP A 129 15.49 12.26 15.87
CA ASP A 129 16.50 12.99 16.63
C ASP A 129 17.51 12.05 17.33
N PHE A 130 17.29 10.73 17.22
CA PHE A 130 18.16 9.69 17.78
C PHE A 130 18.88 8.97 16.64
N ILE A 131 20.19 8.82 16.77
CA ILE A 131 21.05 8.22 15.74
C ILE A 131 21.30 6.77 16.11
N TYR A 132 20.96 5.84 15.22
CA TYR A 132 21.29 4.43 15.40
C TYR A 132 22.75 4.15 15.00
N LEU A 133 23.51 3.56 15.92
CA LEU A 133 24.90 3.17 15.75
C LEU A 133 24.95 1.67 15.47
N ALA A 134 24.97 1.29 14.19
CA ALA A 134 24.90 -0.12 13.78
C ALA A 134 26.07 -0.98 14.28
N ARG A 135 27.25 -0.38 14.50
CA ARG A 135 28.45 -1.11 14.96
C ARG A 135 28.33 -1.58 16.42
N THR A 136 27.74 -0.77 17.29
CA THR A 136 27.60 -1.07 18.72
C THR A 136 26.19 -1.54 19.08
N ASP A 137 25.25 -1.50 18.13
CA ASP A 137 23.82 -1.77 18.36
C ASP A 137 23.24 -0.88 19.47
N GLU A 138 23.45 0.42 19.32
CA GLU A 138 23.02 1.43 20.28
C GLU A 138 22.33 2.59 19.59
N TYR A 139 21.59 3.39 20.36
CA TYR A 139 21.10 4.69 19.93
C TYR A 139 21.83 5.82 20.65
N ARG A 140 22.39 6.77 19.91
CA ARG A 140 22.86 8.03 20.49
C ARG A 140 21.72 9.04 20.55
N CYS A 141 21.44 9.57 21.73
CA CYS A 141 20.40 10.58 21.92
C CYS A 141 20.90 12.01 21.69
N PRO A 142 20.00 13.01 21.60
CA PRO A 142 20.39 14.43 21.48
C PRO A 142 21.28 14.96 22.60
N ALA A 143 21.21 14.35 23.80
CA ALA A 143 22.07 14.70 24.93
C ALA A 143 23.47 14.05 24.87
N GLY A 144 23.79 13.31 23.80
CA GLY A 144 25.06 12.59 23.65
C GLY A 144 25.10 11.20 24.30
N GLU A 145 24.18 10.89 25.22
CA GLU A 145 24.10 9.60 25.90
C GLU A 145 23.78 8.42 24.97
N HIS A 146 24.31 7.25 25.30
CA HIS A 146 24.11 6.00 24.57
C HIS A 146 23.00 5.17 25.21
N ALA A 147 21.99 4.83 24.41
CA ALA A 147 20.90 3.94 24.76
C ALA A 147 21.21 2.53 24.25
N ILE A 148 21.60 1.66 25.17
CA ILE A 148 21.88 0.24 24.91
C ILE A 148 20.59 -0.56 24.68
N HIS A 149 20.71 -1.68 23.97
CA HIS A 149 19.65 -2.69 23.89
C HIS A 149 19.37 -3.24 25.30
N ARG A 150 18.08 -3.41 25.63
CA ARG A 150 17.66 -3.85 26.96
C ARG A 150 16.84 -5.12 26.93
N PHE A 151 15.85 -5.17 26.04
CA PHE A 151 15.07 -6.38 25.80
C PHE A 151 14.42 -6.33 24.41
N THR A 152 13.87 -7.47 24.02
CA THR A 152 13.11 -7.67 22.80
C THR A 152 11.67 -8.01 23.15
N THR A 153 10.72 -7.44 22.44
CA THR A 153 9.29 -7.71 22.58
C THR A 153 8.67 -7.95 21.22
N VAL A 154 7.61 -8.75 21.17
CA VAL A 154 6.81 -8.93 19.95
C VAL A 154 5.53 -8.13 20.10
N GLU A 155 5.27 -7.22 19.16
CA GLU A 155 4.03 -6.43 19.09
C GLU A 155 3.50 -6.51 17.65
N ASN A 156 2.25 -6.94 17.46
CA ASN A 156 1.62 -7.10 16.13
C ASN A 156 2.50 -7.87 15.13
N ASP A 157 3.01 -9.04 15.54
CA ASP A 157 3.90 -9.90 14.76
C ASP A 157 5.22 -9.25 14.30
N MET A 158 5.63 -8.16 14.97
CA MET A 158 6.92 -7.52 14.73
C MET A 158 7.83 -7.68 15.94
N THR A 159 9.02 -8.21 15.71
CA THR A 159 10.10 -8.28 16.71
C THR A 159 10.72 -6.90 16.91
N LEU A 160 10.42 -6.27 18.04
CA LEU A 160 10.89 -4.95 18.41
C LEU A 160 11.99 -5.03 19.47
N ARG A 161 13.15 -4.48 19.14
CA ARG A 161 14.26 -4.27 20.07
C ARG A 161 14.07 -2.93 20.77
N VAL A 162 14.16 -2.92 22.10
CA VAL A 162 13.89 -1.74 22.93
C VAL A 162 15.19 -1.24 23.56
N TYR A 163 15.43 0.07 23.44
CA TYR A 163 16.64 0.74 23.86
C TYR A 163 16.32 1.90 24.80
N TRP A 164 17.12 2.08 25.85
CA TRP A 164 17.14 3.31 26.66
C TRP A 164 18.44 3.45 27.46
N THR A 165 18.81 4.69 27.76
CA THR A 165 19.93 5.03 28.64
C THR A 165 19.50 5.10 30.09
N SER A 166 20.39 4.69 31.01
CA SER A 166 20.21 4.90 32.46
C SER A 166 20.35 6.37 32.87
N ALA A 167 20.87 7.23 32.00
CA ALA A 167 21.09 8.66 32.29
C ALA A 167 19.81 9.52 32.22
N CYS A 168 18.71 8.99 31.69
CA CYS A 168 17.46 9.73 31.49
C CYS A 168 16.93 10.50 32.71
N PRO A 169 16.93 9.95 33.95
CA PRO A 169 16.40 10.67 35.12
C PRO A 169 17.17 11.94 35.51
N ARG A 170 18.46 12.03 35.13
CA ARG A 170 19.35 13.18 35.42
C ARG A 170 19.66 14.02 34.18
N CYS A 171 18.93 13.78 33.08
CA CYS A 171 19.23 14.38 31.80
C CYS A 171 18.73 15.84 31.74
N PRO A 172 19.56 16.83 31.36
CA PRO A 172 19.14 18.23 31.27
C PRO A 172 18.12 18.47 30.14
N LEU A 173 18.07 17.60 29.14
CA LEU A 173 17.14 17.70 28.01
C LEU A 173 15.81 16.96 28.26
N LYS A 174 15.53 16.55 29.50
CA LYS A 174 14.41 15.67 29.85
C LYS A 174 13.06 16.22 29.41
N GLU A 175 12.78 17.47 29.72
CA GLU A 175 11.50 18.15 29.43
C GLU A 175 11.17 18.16 27.94
N ARG A 176 12.20 18.30 27.09
CA ARG A 176 12.07 18.29 25.62
C ARG A 176 12.11 16.87 25.04
N CYS A 177 12.42 15.86 25.84
CA CYS A 177 12.64 14.49 25.38
C CYS A 177 11.41 13.60 25.56
N SER A 178 10.92 13.42 26.79
CA SER A 178 9.77 12.54 27.07
C SER A 178 9.20 12.82 28.46
N PRO A 179 7.87 12.75 28.61
CA PRO A 179 7.22 12.86 29.92
C PRO A 179 7.45 11.65 30.82
N SER A 180 7.82 10.48 30.28
CA SER A 180 8.07 9.26 31.07
C SER A 180 9.49 9.23 31.60
N ASP A 181 9.76 8.59 32.74
CA ASP A 181 11.08 8.50 33.40
C ASP A 181 12.24 8.10 32.48
N TYR A 182 11.96 7.23 31.51
CA TYR A 182 12.93 6.80 30.49
C TYR A 182 12.37 7.01 29.09
N ARG A 183 13.19 7.59 28.21
CA ARG A 183 12.90 7.62 26.78
C ARG A 183 13.20 6.25 26.18
N ARG A 184 12.15 5.47 25.92
CA ARG A 184 12.25 4.16 25.26
C ARG A 184 12.21 4.33 23.74
N ILE A 185 13.19 3.76 23.05
CA ILE A 185 13.28 3.75 21.58
C ILE A 185 13.00 2.32 21.14
N ARG A 186 12.01 2.14 20.25
CA ARG A 186 11.69 0.85 19.64
C ARG A 186 12.25 0.81 18.23
N ARG A 187 13.04 -0.21 17.91
CA ARG A 187 13.56 -0.49 16.57
C ARG A 187 13.04 -1.85 16.14
N TRP A 188 12.36 -1.90 15.00
CA TRP A 188 12.04 -3.18 14.39
C TRP A 188 13.31 -3.84 13.86
N GLU A 189 13.44 -5.16 13.99
CA GLU A 189 14.62 -5.90 13.50
C GLU A 189 14.95 -5.61 12.02
N HIS A 190 13.91 -5.36 11.21
CA HIS A 190 14.03 -5.02 9.79
C HIS A 190 13.91 -3.51 9.49
N GLU A 191 14.09 -2.62 10.48
CA GLU A 191 14.03 -1.16 10.27
C GLU A 191 15.03 -0.67 9.21
N HIS A 192 16.16 -1.37 9.05
CA HIS A 192 17.17 -1.06 8.03
C HIS A 192 16.60 -1.08 6.60
N ILE A 193 15.58 -1.91 6.32
CA ILE A 193 14.87 -1.94 5.04
C ILE A 193 14.10 -0.64 4.81
N LEU A 194 13.42 -0.15 5.85
CA LEU A 194 12.67 1.12 5.81
C LEU A 194 13.61 2.32 5.69
N GLU A 195 14.76 2.29 6.37
CA GLU A 195 15.81 3.30 6.26
C GLU A 195 16.45 3.31 4.87
N ALA A 196 16.67 2.14 4.26
CA ALA A 196 17.12 2.03 2.88
C ALA A 196 16.08 2.59 1.89
N MET A 197 14.80 2.26 2.07
CA MET A 197 13.71 2.84 1.28
C MET A 197 13.66 4.37 1.40
N GLN A 198 13.72 4.91 2.62
CA GLN A 198 13.69 6.35 2.84
C GLN A 198 14.87 7.04 2.14
N ARG A 199 16.10 6.51 2.26
CA ARG A 199 17.27 7.04 1.56
C ARG A 199 17.10 7.02 0.03
N ARG A 200 16.48 5.98 -0.53
CA ARG A 200 16.17 5.91 -1.97
C ARG A 200 15.15 6.97 -2.37
N LEU A 201 14.12 7.18 -1.55
CA LEU A 201 13.10 8.19 -1.78
C LEU A 201 13.67 9.62 -1.70
N ASP A 202 14.53 9.90 -0.72
CA ASP A 202 15.16 11.21 -0.54
C ASP A 202 16.07 11.58 -1.73
N ARG A 203 16.69 10.57 -2.37
CA ARG A 203 17.50 10.74 -3.59
C ARG A 203 16.66 10.87 -4.86
N LYS A 204 15.34 10.71 -4.79
CA LYS A 204 14.44 10.70 -5.94
C LYS A 204 13.22 11.61 -5.71
N PRO A 205 13.42 12.94 -5.62
CA PRO A 205 12.36 13.88 -5.27
C PRO A 205 11.18 13.85 -6.25
N GLU A 206 11.41 13.50 -7.52
CA GLU A 206 10.39 13.41 -8.56
C GLU A 206 9.46 12.19 -8.43
N ALA A 207 9.80 11.21 -7.59
CA ALA A 207 9.07 9.95 -7.47
C ALA A 207 7.58 10.16 -7.14
N MET A 208 7.26 11.11 -6.26
CA MET A 208 5.88 11.39 -5.87
C MET A 208 5.12 12.19 -6.94
N THR A 209 5.82 12.99 -7.73
CA THR A 209 5.25 13.68 -8.89
C THR A 209 4.86 12.69 -9.98
N ILE A 210 5.76 11.77 -10.33
CA ILE A 210 5.50 10.70 -11.31
C ILE A 210 4.31 9.83 -10.87
N ARG A 211 4.28 9.44 -9.59
CA ARG A 211 3.18 8.67 -9.03
C ARG A 211 1.84 9.39 -9.21
N ARG A 212 1.80 10.67 -8.83
CA ARG A 212 0.58 11.50 -8.89
C ARG A 212 0.07 11.63 -10.32
N SER A 213 0.91 12.04 -11.26
CA SER A 213 0.52 12.23 -12.67
C SER A 213 0.09 10.94 -13.35
N THR A 214 0.63 9.79 -12.92
CA THR A 214 0.26 8.49 -13.49
C THR A 214 -1.12 8.06 -13.03
N VAL A 215 -1.31 7.93 -11.71
CA VAL A 215 -2.50 7.30 -11.13
C VAL A 215 -3.71 8.22 -11.22
N GLU A 216 -3.57 9.52 -10.96
CA GLU A 216 -4.70 10.47 -11.01
C GLU A 216 -5.28 10.58 -12.42
N HIS A 217 -4.45 10.51 -13.46
CA HIS A 217 -4.92 10.52 -14.85
C HIS A 217 -5.76 9.29 -15.19
N VAL A 218 -5.30 8.09 -14.78
CA VAL A 218 -6.05 6.85 -15.01
C VAL A 218 -7.37 6.85 -14.26
N PHE A 219 -7.34 7.14 -12.96
CA PHE A 219 -8.56 7.19 -12.16
C PHE A 219 -9.51 8.31 -12.59
N GLY A 220 -9.00 9.45 -13.05
CA GLY A 220 -9.81 10.52 -13.63
C GLY A 220 -10.56 10.06 -14.87
N THR A 221 -9.88 9.33 -15.76
CA THR A 221 -10.51 8.76 -16.97
C THR A 221 -11.56 7.71 -16.61
N LEU A 222 -11.23 6.77 -15.73
CA LEU A 222 -12.17 5.72 -15.30
C LEU A 222 -13.41 6.33 -14.63
N LYS A 223 -13.24 7.27 -13.70
CA LYS A 223 -14.36 7.95 -13.05
C LYS A 223 -15.22 8.73 -14.03
N HIS A 224 -14.62 9.34 -15.06
CA HIS A 224 -15.37 10.02 -16.11
C HIS A 224 -16.21 9.03 -16.94
N TRP A 225 -15.67 7.86 -17.29
CA TRP A 225 -16.39 6.85 -18.08
C TRP A 225 -17.49 6.13 -17.29
N MET A 226 -17.22 5.84 -16.01
CA MET A 226 -18.17 5.13 -15.13
C MET A 226 -19.38 5.99 -14.74
N GLY A 227 -19.37 7.29 -15.08
CA GLY A 227 -20.37 8.22 -14.59
C GLY A 227 -20.13 8.61 -13.13
N ALA A 228 -20.92 9.55 -12.63
CA ALA A 228 -20.49 10.42 -11.55
C ALA A 228 -20.21 9.72 -10.19
N THR A 229 -20.66 8.50 -9.88
CA THR A 229 -20.60 8.10 -8.45
C THR A 229 -20.66 6.62 -8.04
N HIS A 230 -21.25 5.66 -8.79
CA HIS A 230 -21.51 4.32 -8.21
C HIS A 230 -21.35 3.17 -9.21
N PHE A 231 -20.92 2.02 -8.71
CA PHE A 231 -21.04 0.75 -9.42
C PHE A 231 -22.52 0.40 -9.63
N LEU A 232 -22.83 -0.18 -10.79
CA LEU A 232 -24.19 -0.59 -11.15
C LEU A 232 -24.57 -1.91 -10.51
N THR A 233 -23.57 -2.74 -10.20
CA THR A 233 -23.74 -4.03 -9.55
C THR A 233 -23.57 -3.95 -8.03
N ARG A 234 -24.02 -5.01 -7.34
CA ARG A 234 -23.91 -5.19 -5.89
C ARG A 234 -23.22 -6.51 -5.60
N THR A 235 -22.66 -6.63 -4.41
CA THR A 235 -21.77 -7.71 -3.96
C THR A 235 -20.38 -7.67 -4.59
N LEU A 236 -19.38 -8.08 -3.80
CA LEU A 236 -17.97 -7.92 -4.14
C LEU A 236 -17.61 -8.59 -5.47
N GLY A 237 -18.12 -9.81 -5.70
CA GLY A 237 -17.84 -10.55 -6.93
C GLY A 237 -18.34 -9.86 -8.19
N ARG A 238 -19.56 -9.29 -8.16
CA ARG A 238 -20.13 -8.60 -9.33
C ARG A 238 -19.47 -7.25 -9.55
N VAL A 239 -19.18 -6.51 -8.48
CA VAL A 239 -18.46 -5.23 -8.55
C VAL A 239 -17.04 -5.44 -9.09
N ASN A 240 -16.38 -6.52 -8.70
CA ASN A 240 -15.07 -6.87 -9.25
C ASN A 240 -15.14 -7.17 -10.75
N THR A 241 -16.17 -7.88 -11.21
CA THR A 241 -16.39 -8.10 -12.65
C THR A 241 -16.63 -6.80 -13.40
N GLU A 242 -17.47 -5.91 -12.87
CA GLU A 242 -17.73 -4.59 -13.45
C GLU A 242 -16.45 -3.76 -13.56
N MET A 243 -15.65 -3.70 -12.50
CA MET A 243 -14.35 -3.03 -12.51
C MET A 243 -13.39 -3.64 -13.54
N SER A 244 -13.34 -4.96 -13.63
CA SER A 244 -12.48 -5.68 -14.58
C SER A 244 -12.82 -5.34 -16.03
N LEU A 245 -14.10 -5.22 -16.37
CA LEU A 245 -14.55 -4.79 -17.70
C LEU A 245 -14.15 -3.34 -18.00
N GLN A 246 -14.25 -2.44 -17.02
CA GLN A 246 -13.82 -1.05 -17.17
C GLN A 246 -12.31 -0.94 -17.39
N VAL A 247 -11.52 -1.69 -16.62
CA VAL A 247 -10.06 -1.77 -16.78
C VAL A 247 -9.69 -2.32 -18.16
N LEU A 248 -10.36 -3.37 -18.61
CA LEU A 248 -10.14 -3.96 -19.94
C LEU A 248 -10.43 -2.94 -21.05
N ALA A 249 -11.59 -2.28 -21.00
CA ALA A 249 -11.97 -1.24 -21.97
C ALA A 249 -10.96 -0.09 -21.98
N TYR A 250 -10.52 0.36 -20.81
CA TYR A 250 -9.49 1.41 -20.66
C TYR A 250 -8.18 1.00 -21.33
N ASN A 251 -7.66 -0.19 -21.00
CA ASN A 251 -6.41 -0.70 -21.55
C ASN A 251 -6.50 -0.89 -23.08
N ILE A 252 -7.59 -1.44 -23.61
CA ILE A 252 -7.76 -1.61 -25.07
C ILE A 252 -7.70 -0.23 -25.75
N LYS A 253 -8.44 0.76 -25.25
CA LYS A 253 -8.43 2.10 -25.83
C LYS A 253 -7.04 2.74 -25.77
N ARG A 254 -6.31 2.57 -24.65
CA ARG A 254 -4.93 3.05 -24.52
C ARG A 254 -3.99 2.38 -25.51
N VAL A 255 -4.07 1.06 -25.68
CA VAL A 255 -3.24 0.31 -26.63
C VAL A 255 -3.54 0.75 -28.07
N VAL A 256 -4.82 0.91 -28.44
CA VAL A 256 -5.21 1.46 -29.75
C VAL A 256 -4.64 2.86 -29.98
N ASN A 257 -4.65 3.73 -28.97
CA ASN A 257 -4.08 5.08 -29.09
C ASN A 257 -2.54 5.06 -29.24
N ILE A 258 -1.86 4.08 -28.66
CA ILE A 258 -0.39 3.97 -28.71
C ILE A 258 0.09 3.32 -30.01
N LEU A 259 -0.55 2.22 -30.41
CA LEU A 259 -0.10 1.39 -31.54
C LEU A 259 -0.86 1.67 -32.84
N GLY A 260 -2.05 2.26 -32.76
CA GLY A 260 -3.02 2.32 -33.86
C GLY A 260 -3.80 1.01 -34.03
N VAL A 261 -4.99 1.10 -34.64
CA VAL A 261 -5.94 -0.02 -34.79
C VAL A 261 -5.30 -1.26 -35.43
N ALA A 262 -4.62 -1.10 -36.57
CA ALA A 262 -4.06 -2.23 -37.31
C ALA A 262 -3.01 -3.02 -36.52
N ARG A 263 -2.11 -2.31 -35.81
CA ARG A 263 -1.06 -2.96 -35.00
C ARG A 263 -1.65 -3.62 -33.75
N THR A 264 -2.68 -3.03 -33.14
CA THR A 264 -3.38 -3.64 -32.00
C THR A 264 -4.05 -4.95 -32.39
N ILE A 265 -4.80 -4.99 -33.51
CA ILE A 265 -5.43 -6.22 -34.00
C ILE A 265 -4.37 -7.30 -34.28
N LYS A 266 -3.26 -6.92 -34.91
CA LYS A 266 -2.14 -7.85 -35.16
C LYS A 266 -1.57 -8.41 -33.85
N ALA A 267 -1.35 -7.56 -32.85
CA ALA A 267 -0.84 -7.98 -31.54
C ALA A 267 -1.79 -8.95 -30.82
N MET A 268 -3.10 -8.66 -30.82
CA MET A 268 -4.11 -9.53 -30.19
C MET A 268 -4.17 -10.90 -30.84
N ARG A 269 -4.08 -10.99 -32.18
CA ARG A 269 -4.02 -12.26 -32.90
C ARG A 269 -2.77 -13.08 -32.57
N MET A 270 -1.62 -12.43 -32.40
CA MET A 270 -0.38 -13.11 -32.01
C MET A 270 -0.42 -13.66 -30.59
N VAL A 271 -1.15 -13.01 -29.66
CA VAL A 271 -1.36 -13.51 -28.30
C VAL A 271 -2.34 -14.68 -28.31
N GLY A 272 -3.43 -14.61 -29.09
CA GLY A 272 -4.40 -15.71 -29.23
C GLY A 272 -3.80 -16.98 -29.87
N ASN A 273 -2.78 -16.85 -30.72
CA ASN A 273 -2.06 -17.97 -31.30
C ASN A 273 -0.95 -18.55 -30.39
N ARG A 274 -0.69 -17.94 -29.23
CA ARG A 274 0.17 -18.51 -28.19
C ARG A 274 -0.73 -19.14 -27.12
N GLY A 275 -1.32 -20.29 -27.44
CA GLY A 275 -1.91 -21.16 -26.43
C GLY A 275 -0.85 -21.59 -25.39
N PRO A 276 -1.26 -22.06 -24.20
CA PRO A 276 -0.33 -22.56 -23.21
C PRO A 276 0.31 -23.85 -23.73
N GLU A 277 1.56 -24.05 -23.30
CA GLU A 277 2.43 -25.21 -23.49
C GLU A 277 3.38 -25.20 -24.69
N GLY A 278 4.67 -25.29 -24.35
CA GLY A 278 5.66 -25.78 -25.28
C GLY A 278 5.34 -27.21 -25.71
N HIS A 279 5.95 -27.58 -26.84
CA HIS A 279 5.79 -28.81 -27.64
C HIS A 279 4.78 -28.68 -28.79
N VAL A 280 5.31 -28.24 -29.94
CA VAL A 280 4.75 -28.52 -31.25
C VAL A 280 5.51 -29.72 -31.81
N THR A 281 4.89 -30.90 -31.79
CA THR A 281 5.29 -32.01 -32.66
C THR A 281 4.40 -31.96 -33.91
N LEU A 282 5.00 -31.63 -35.04
CA LEU A 282 4.39 -31.74 -36.36
C LEU A 282 4.69 -33.15 -36.91
N LYS A 283 3.66 -33.88 -37.34
CA LYS A 283 3.80 -34.84 -38.43
C LYS A 283 2.49 -34.92 -39.21
N THR A 284 2.56 -34.69 -40.52
CA THR A 284 1.44 -34.82 -41.46
C THR A 284 1.56 -36.15 -42.20
N VAL A 285 0.47 -36.90 -42.18
CA VAL A 285 -0.06 -37.91 -43.12
C VAL A 285 0.88 -38.49 -44.20
N HIS A 286 1.09 -39.81 -44.13
CA HIS A 286 0.53 -40.77 -45.09
C HIS A 286 -0.26 -41.82 -44.31
#